data_AF-A0A7V4CM13-F1
#
_entry.id   AF-A0A7V4CM13-F1
#
_cell.length_a   1.000
_cell.length_b   1.000
_cell.length_c   1.000
_cell.angle_alpha   90.00
_cell.angle_beta   90.00
_cell.angle_gamma   90.00
#
_symmetry.space_group_name_H-M   'P 1'
#
loop_
_entity.id
_entity.type
_entity.pdbx_description
1 polymer ?
#
loop_
_entity_poly.entity_id
_entity_poly.type
_entity_poly.pdbx_seq_one_letter_code
_entity_poly.pdbx_strand_id
1 'polypeptide(L)'
;MKWKLPGTFIKRGLLFVLFMVLGSFTTIFGFKVTFIVEVPTYTPFDDDIYIAGTFNNWNPGDPKHRLVRSGDTYTITLELSGPIEYKFTRGSWETVEKGQRGQEIPNRVLNVDRDMVVNITVNHWRDFVEKQQAGLRKTYTGNIKLIKDFYSPELGNKRDIIIYLPPDYETSNERYPVLYMHDGQNIFDASTSFSGVEWGADETAEDLIKKGLIRPIIIVGIYNTGAERMNEYSPWVDSNYGGGKGDSYAKFIVNTLKPYIDENFRTLSDRENTAIMGSSMGGLISLYIGFEYNDVFSKVGAMSPSVWFANRRLIDYIKSAEAKAFTMIYVDMG
;
A
#
# COMPACT_ATOMS: atom_id res chain seq x y z
N MET A 1 -44.64 8.89 86.10
CA MET A 1 -43.76 9.89 86.75
C MET A 1 -42.45 9.96 85.98
N LYS A 2 -41.83 11.13 85.95
CA LYS A 2 -40.74 11.60 85.09
C LYS A 2 -39.37 10.86 85.20
N TRP A 3 -38.70 10.69 84.03
CA TRP A 3 -37.23 10.84 83.73
C TRP A 3 -36.32 9.63 84.08
N LYS A 4 -35.19 9.29 83.42
CA LYS A 4 -34.32 9.82 82.34
C LYS A 4 -33.37 8.68 81.87
N LEU A 5 -32.89 8.73 80.62
CA LEU A 5 -31.75 7.95 80.02
C LEU A 5 -30.38 8.29 80.68
N PRO A 6 -29.22 7.61 80.45
CA PRO A 6 -28.70 6.98 79.19
C PRO A 6 -28.00 5.60 79.42
N GLY A 7 -27.52 4.79 78.47
CA GLY A 7 -27.18 4.87 77.05
C GLY A 7 -25.91 4.03 76.86
N THR A 8 -25.85 3.10 75.90
CA THR A 8 -24.58 2.52 75.40
C THR A 8 -24.78 1.93 74.00
N PHE A 9 -23.93 2.38 73.09
CA PHE A 9 -23.80 1.99 71.69
C PHE A 9 -23.09 0.64 71.55
N ILE A 10 -23.59 -0.26 70.68
CA ILE A 10 -22.77 -1.33 70.07
C ILE A 10 -22.89 -1.20 68.54
N LYS A 11 -21.75 -0.93 67.90
CA LYS A 11 -21.58 -0.78 66.45
C LYS A 11 -21.65 -2.15 65.75
N ARG A 12 -22.36 -2.19 64.62
CA ARG A 12 -22.36 -3.29 63.64
C ARG A 12 -21.01 -3.31 62.91
N GLY A 13 -20.30 -4.43 62.96
CA GLY A 13 -19.11 -4.68 62.15
C GLY A 13 -19.49 -5.09 60.73
N LEU A 14 -19.04 -4.33 59.74
CA LEU A 14 -19.12 -4.66 58.31
C LEU A 14 -17.86 -5.47 57.95
N LEU A 15 -18.03 -6.70 57.47
CA LEU A 15 -16.93 -7.54 56.99
C LEU A 15 -16.55 -7.09 55.57
N PHE A 16 -15.44 -6.37 55.41
CA PHE A 16 -14.83 -6.08 54.10
C PHE A 16 -13.96 -7.28 53.68
N VAL A 17 -14.37 -8.00 52.65
CA VAL A 17 -13.52 -9.00 51.98
C VAL A 17 -12.65 -8.25 50.96
N LEU A 18 -11.38 -8.08 51.29
CA LEU A 18 -10.38 -7.48 50.41
C LEU A 18 -9.89 -8.57 49.43
N PHE A 19 -10.30 -8.50 48.16
CA PHE A 19 -9.67 -9.28 47.09
C PHE A 19 -8.30 -8.68 46.77
N MET A 20 -7.23 -9.27 47.32
CA MET A 20 -5.86 -9.02 46.84
C MET A 20 -5.72 -9.67 45.46
N VAL A 21 -5.87 -8.87 44.39
CA VAL A 21 -5.37 -9.25 43.07
C VAL A 21 -3.85 -9.12 43.15
N LEU A 22 -3.15 -10.24 43.35
CA LEU A 22 -1.72 -10.35 43.08
C LEU A 22 -1.55 -10.23 41.57
N GLY A 23 -1.41 -9.00 41.09
CA GLY A 23 -0.89 -8.74 39.77
C GLY A 23 0.54 -9.25 39.74
N SER A 24 0.79 -10.35 39.04
CA SER A 24 2.13 -10.73 38.64
C SER A 24 2.64 -9.67 37.67
N PHE A 25 3.25 -8.62 38.20
CA PHE A 25 4.15 -7.78 37.43
C PHE A 25 5.39 -8.61 37.14
N THR A 26 5.36 -9.37 36.04
CA THR A 26 6.62 -9.71 35.37
C THR A 26 7.14 -8.39 34.83
N THR A 27 8.04 -7.74 35.56
CA THR A 27 8.95 -6.77 34.98
C THR A 27 9.71 -7.52 33.89
N ILE A 28 9.27 -7.37 32.64
CA ILE A 28 10.08 -7.77 31.49
C ILE A 28 11.24 -6.77 31.54
N PHE A 29 12.37 -7.19 32.12
CA PHE A 29 13.60 -6.43 31.99
C PHE A 29 13.93 -6.42 30.49
N GLY A 30 13.80 -5.26 29.85
CA GLY A 30 14.34 -5.07 28.51
C GLY A 30 15.86 -5.14 28.59
N PHE A 31 16.46 -5.88 27.66
CA PHE A 31 17.90 -5.88 27.48
C PHE A 31 18.32 -4.68 26.65
N LYS A 32 19.48 -4.12 26.97
CA LYS A 32 20.06 -3.00 26.22
C LYS A 32 20.67 -3.52 24.93
N VAL A 33 20.05 -3.16 23.82
CA VAL A 33 20.53 -3.46 22.48
C VAL A 33 21.04 -2.17 21.84
N THR A 34 22.35 -2.11 21.61
CA THR A 34 22.98 -1.00 20.90
C THR A 34 23.17 -1.35 19.44
N PHE A 35 22.48 -0.65 18.55
CA PHE A 35 22.69 -0.75 17.11
C PHE A 35 23.76 0.26 16.68
N ILE A 36 24.76 -0.20 15.95
CA ILE A 36 25.76 0.64 15.28
C ILE A 36 25.57 0.44 13.79
N VAL A 37 25.22 1.51 13.08
CA VAL A 37 24.77 1.47 11.70
C VAL A 37 25.70 2.28 10.81
N GLU A 38 26.31 1.59 9.85
CA GLU A 38 27.01 2.17 8.73
C GLU A 38 26.03 2.38 7.57
N VAL A 39 26.08 3.56 6.96
CA VAL A 39 25.22 3.94 5.84
C VAL A 39 26.07 4.23 4.59
N PRO A 40 25.50 4.18 3.37
CA PRO A 40 26.25 4.46 2.16
C PRO A 40 26.82 5.88 2.18
N THR A 41 27.99 6.09 1.57
CA THR A 41 28.71 7.38 1.58
C THR A 41 27.94 8.53 0.92
N TYR A 42 26.96 8.22 0.07
CA TYR A 42 26.09 9.20 -0.58
C TYR A 42 24.83 9.54 0.22
N THR A 43 24.67 9.00 1.43
CA THR A 43 23.55 9.36 2.33
C THR A 43 23.66 10.85 2.65
N PRO A 44 22.61 11.67 2.41
CA PRO A 44 22.65 13.10 2.71
C PRO A 44 23.04 13.34 4.16
N PHE A 45 23.90 14.33 4.38
CA PHE A 45 24.46 14.61 5.70
C PHE A 45 23.38 15.04 6.72
N ASP A 46 22.35 15.74 6.24
CA ASP A 46 21.27 16.31 7.05
C ASP A 46 20.11 15.33 7.29
N ASP A 47 20.18 14.13 6.72
CA ASP A 47 19.13 13.14 6.89
C ASP A 47 19.26 12.41 8.23
N ASP A 48 18.15 12.34 8.95
CA ASP A 48 18.01 11.52 10.13
C ASP A 48 17.84 10.04 9.77
N ILE A 49 18.51 9.15 10.50
CA ILE A 49 18.35 7.70 10.38
C ILE A 49 17.43 7.19 11.48
N TYR A 50 16.48 6.34 11.13
CA TYR A 50 15.51 5.75 12.04
C TYR A 50 15.57 4.23 12.00
N ILE A 51 15.22 3.59 13.11
CA ILE A 51 14.91 2.16 13.17
C ILE A 51 13.41 1.97 13.38
N ALA A 52 12.78 1.16 12.54
CA ALA A 52 11.37 0.83 12.63
C ALA A 52 11.18 -0.69 12.73
N GLY A 53 10.27 -1.13 13.58
CA GLY A 53 10.08 -2.54 13.85
C GLY A 53 8.88 -2.84 14.74
N THR A 54 8.79 -4.10 15.14
CA THR A 54 7.77 -4.61 16.06
C THR A 54 7.64 -3.82 17.37
N PHE A 55 8.72 -3.21 17.85
CA PHE A 55 8.78 -2.43 19.10
C PHE A 55 8.31 -0.97 18.98
N ASN A 56 8.08 -0.45 17.76
CA ASN A 56 7.57 0.91 17.54
C ASN A 56 6.38 0.96 16.58
N ASN A 57 5.66 -0.16 16.44
CA ASN A 57 4.54 -0.32 15.52
C ASN A 57 4.89 0.03 14.06
N TRP A 58 6.13 -0.29 13.64
CA TRP A 58 6.62 -0.04 12.29
C TRP A 58 6.50 1.42 11.84
N ASN A 59 6.70 2.37 12.76
CA ASN A 59 6.73 3.79 12.40
C ASN A 59 8.13 4.17 11.85
N PRO A 60 8.26 4.48 10.54
CA PRO A 60 9.55 4.74 9.88
C PRO A 60 10.18 6.09 10.20
N GLY A 61 9.50 6.95 10.96
CA GLY A 61 9.97 8.29 11.31
C GLY A 61 9.73 8.63 12.78
N ASP A 62 9.63 7.63 13.66
CA ASP A 62 9.41 7.86 15.09
C ASP A 62 10.62 8.59 15.72
N PRO A 63 10.47 9.83 16.21
CA PRO A 63 11.57 10.59 16.82
C PRO A 63 12.23 9.90 18.01
N LYS A 64 11.52 8.99 18.70
CA LYS A 64 12.08 8.21 19.83
C LYS A 64 13.03 7.10 19.36
N HIS A 65 12.95 6.72 18.09
CA HIS A 65 13.75 5.67 17.46
C HIS A 65 14.70 6.24 16.40
N ARG A 66 14.98 7.55 16.48
CA ARG A 66 16.02 8.20 15.68
C ARG A 66 17.40 7.87 16.23
N LEU A 67 18.31 7.46 15.35
CA LEU A 67 19.70 7.19 15.69
C LEU A 67 20.49 8.50 15.83
N VAL A 68 21.48 8.47 16.73
CA VAL A 68 22.40 9.58 16.95
C VAL A 68 23.68 9.33 16.16
N ARG A 69 24.10 10.31 15.37
CA ARG A 69 25.34 10.22 14.60
C ARG A 69 26.56 10.27 15.52
N SER A 70 27.50 9.36 15.32
CA SER A 70 28.77 9.26 16.03
C SER A 70 29.88 8.95 15.02
N GLY A 71 30.57 10.01 14.54
CA GLY A 71 31.55 9.91 13.46
C GLY A 71 30.90 9.51 12.13
N ASP A 72 31.39 8.40 11.57
CA ASP A 72 30.90 7.83 10.29
C ASP A 72 29.75 6.83 10.48
N THR A 73 29.29 6.63 11.73
CA THR A 73 28.22 5.68 12.07
C THR A 73 27.04 6.36 12.76
N TYR A 74 25.90 5.67 12.79
CA TYR A 74 24.71 6.07 13.52
C TYR A 74 24.43 5.06 14.63
N THR A 75 24.15 5.53 15.84
CA THR A 75 23.99 4.68 17.03
C THR A 75 22.67 4.93 17.74
N ILE A 76 22.01 3.86 18.19
CA ILE A 76 20.90 3.95 19.14
C ILE A 76 20.98 2.79 20.13
N THR A 77 20.61 3.04 21.39
CA THR A 77 20.44 1.97 22.39
C THR A 77 18.98 1.91 22.80
N LEU A 78 18.38 0.73 22.67
CA LEU A 78 16.98 0.46 22.97
C LEU A 78 16.88 -0.64 24.03
N GLU A 79 15.85 -0.59 24.87
CA GLU A 79 15.50 -1.69 25.77
C GLU A 79 14.50 -2.62 25.07
N LEU A 80 14.96 -3.80 24.67
CA LEU A 80 14.20 -4.76 23.84
C LEU A 80 14.22 -6.15 24.47
N SER A 81 13.29 -7.03 24.08
CA SER A 81 13.26 -8.42 24.54
C SER A 81 12.53 -9.32 23.54
N GLY A 82 12.94 -10.59 23.48
CA GLY A 82 12.30 -11.59 22.62
C GLY A 82 12.61 -11.42 21.13
N PRO A 83 11.86 -12.11 20.25
CA PRO A 83 12.02 -11.98 18.81
C PRO A 83 11.51 -10.60 18.36
N ILE A 84 12.36 -9.87 17.66
CA ILE A 84 12.02 -8.60 17.02
C ILE A 84 12.26 -8.69 15.52
N GLU A 85 11.42 -7.99 14.79
CA GLU A 85 11.66 -7.64 13.39
C GLU A 85 11.86 -6.14 13.25
N TYR A 86 12.77 -5.73 12.36
CA TYR A 86 13.14 -4.33 12.15
C TYR A 86 13.72 -4.03 10.76
N LYS A 87 13.73 -2.74 10.40
CA LYS A 87 14.35 -2.13 9.22
C LYS A 87 14.87 -0.73 9.54
N PHE A 88 15.79 -0.22 8.71
CA PHE A 88 16.27 1.16 8.76
C PHE A 88 15.68 2.02 7.64
N THR A 89 15.39 3.28 7.96
CA THR A 89 14.78 4.27 7.06
C THR A 89 15.41 5.64 7.29
N ARG A 90 15.16 6.57 6.35
CA ARG A 90 15.45 8.00 6.54
C ARG A 90 14.16 8.81 6.77
N GLY A 91 13.29 8.31 7.64
CA GLY A 91 12.05 8.97 8.05
C GLY A 91 10.78 8.54 7.31
N SER A 92 10.90 7.77 6.21
CA SER A 92 9.76 7.22 5.48
C SER A 92 10.08 5.87 4.86
N TRP A 93 9.04 5.15 4.42
CA TRP A 93 9.22 3.89 3.69
C TRP A 93 9.79 4.09 2.28
N GLU A 94 9.70 5.30 1.72
CA GLU A 94 10.33 5.64 0.43
C GLU A 94 11.86 5.76 0.52
N THR A 95 12.39 5.88 1.74
CA THR A 95 13.83 5.95 2.01
C THR A 95 14.32 4.76 2.84
N VAL A 96 13.65 3.61 2.70
CA VAL A 96 14.02 2.36 3.39
C VAL A 96 15.30 1.73 2.83
N GLU A 97 16.01 0.99 3.66
CA GLU A 97 17.18 0.21 3.25
C GLU A 97 16.88 -0.84 2.17
N LYS A 98 17.88 -1.07 1.31
CA LYS A 98 17.88 -2.05 0.22
C LYS A 98 19.13 -2.94 0.30
N GLY A 99 19.08 -4.09 -0.38
CA GLY A 99 20.18 -5.03 -0.47
C GLY A 99 21.30 -4.54 -1.39
N GLN A 100 22.44 -5.24 -1.40
CA GLN A 100 23.67 -4.84 -2.11
C GLN A 100 23.51 -4.62 -3.63
N ARG A 101 22.50 -5.21 -4.27
CA ARG A 101 22.20 -5.02 -5.71
C ARG A 101 20.95 -4.16 -5.92
N GLY A 102 20.51 -3.43 -4.89
CA GLY A 102 19.30 -2.60 -4.91
C GLY A 102 17.98 -3.37 -4.71
N GLN A 103 18.02 -4.69 -4.58
CA GLN A 103 16.83 -5.51 -4.35
C GLN A 103 16.17 -5.22 -2.99
N GLU A 104 14.87 -5.50 -2.89
CA GLU A 104 14.20 -5.55 -1.58
C GLU A 104 14.82 -6.63 -0.69
N ILE A 105 14.86 -6.34 0.61
CA ILE A 105 15.30 -7.30 1.62
C ILE A 105 14.14 -7.63 2.56
N PRO A 106 14.03 -8.87 3.05
CA PRO A 106 13.12 -9.20 4.14
C PRO A 106 13.36 -8.33 5.38
N ASN A 107 12.40 -8.30 6.31
CA ASN A 107 12.62 -7.72 7.63
C ASN A 107 13.83 -8.38 8.29
N ARG A 108 14.69 -7.58 8.93
CA ARG A 108 15.77 -8.13 9.74
C ARG A 108 15.16 -8.73 11.00
N VAL A 109 15.63 -9.90 11.39
CA VAL A 109 15.14 -10.62 12.58
C VAL A 109 16.27 -10.66 13.61
N LEU A 110 15.96 -10.36 14.87
CA LEU A 110 16.87 -10.50 15.99
C LEU A 110 16.13 -11.13 17.18
N ASN A 111 16.74 -12.09 17.85
CA ASN A 111 16.23 -12.61 19.11
C ASN A 111 17.02 -11.99 20.28
N VAL A 112 16.34 -11.20 21.10
CA VAL A 112 16.96 -10.45 22.20
C VAL A 112 16.80 -11.19 23.52
N ASP A 113 17.90 -11.78 24.00
CA ASP A 113 17.96 -12.57 25.24
C ASP A 113 19.04 -12.09 26.23
N ARG A 114 19.78 -11.04 25.86
CA ARG A 114 20.85 -10.41 26.65
C ARG A 114 21.18 -9.02 26.11
N ASP A 115 21.90 -8.24 26.91
CA ASP A 115 22.50 -7.00 26.43
C ASP A 115 23.47 -7.32 25.28
N MET A 116 23.36 -6.58 24.17
CA MET A 116 24.15 -6.86 22.98
C MET A 116 24.40 -5.63 22.11
N VAL A 117 25.46 -5.70 21.33
CA VAL A 117 25.78 -4.72 20.30
C VAL A 117 25.58 -5.38 18.94
N VAL A 118 24.86 -4.70 18.04
CA VAL A 118 24.52 -5.19 16.70
C VAL A 118 25.06 -4.23 15.66
N ASN A 119 26.03 -4.69 14.88
CA ASN A 119 26.59 -3.92 13.77
C ASN A 119 25.76 -4.16 12.51
N ILE A 120 25.35 -3.09 11.85
CA ILE A 120 24.52 -3.11 10.65
C ILE A 120 25.20 -2.29 9.56
N THR A 121 25.20 -2.83 8.35
CA THR A 121 25.48 -2.06 7.13
C THR A 121 24.19 -1.94 6.33
N VAL A 122 23.77 -0.70 6.08
CA VAL A 122 22.77 -0.37 5.06
C VAL A 122 23.51 -0.23 3.74
N ASN A 123 23.18 -1.08 2.75
CA ASN A 123 23.91 -1.10 1.48
C ASN A 123 23.43 0.00 0.53
N HIS A 124 22.13 0.20 0.46
CA HIS A 124 21.51 1.22 -0.39
C HIS A 124 20.22 1.77 0.23
N TRP A 125 19.77 2.92 -0.26
CA TRP A 125 18.44 3.49 0.04
C TRP A 125 17.53 3.33 -1.17
N ARG A 126 16.25 3.06 -0.94
CA ARG A 126 15.25 2.86 -1.99
C ARG A 126 15.23 3.99 -3.02
N ASP A 127 15.00 5.22 -2.59
CA ASP A 127 14.99 6.41 -3.44
C ASP A 127 16.29 6.62 -4.23
N PHE A 128 17.46 6.19 -3.72
CA PHE A 128 18.71 6.25 -4.47
C PHE A 128 18.76 5.18 -5.57
N VAL A 129 18.38 3.94 -5.24
CA VAL A 129 18.32 2.83 -6.19
C VAL A 129 17.32 3.16 -7.29
N GLU A 130 16.13 3.63 -6.91
CA GLU A 130 15.06 3.98 -7.84
C GLU A 130 15.42 5.21 -8.68
N LYS A 131 16.11 6.22 -8.13
CA LYS A 131 16.65 7.34 -8.93
C LYS A 131 17.73 6.89 -9.92
N GLN A 132 18.62 5.97 -9.54
CA GLN A 132 19.60 5.41 -10.48
C GLN A 132 18.94 4.55 -11.54
N GLN A 133 17.92 3.77 -11.18
CA GLN A 133 17.09 3.01 -12.13
C GLN A 133 16.28 3.94 -13.04
N ALA A 134 15.81 5.09 -12.54
CA ALA A 134 15.19 6.14 -13.36
C ALA A 134 16.17 6.84 -14.30
N GLY A 135 17.48 6.75 -14.03
CA GLY A 135 18.55 7.13 -14.95
C GLY A 135 18.91 6.03 -15.97
N LEU A 136 18.43 4.80 -15.76
CA LEU A 136 18.47 3.74 -16.77
C LEU A 136 17.26 3.97 -17.69
N ARG A 137 17.43 3.72 -19.00
CA ARG A 137 16.43 3.99 -20.05
C ARG A 137 15.01 3.64 -19.60
N LYS A 138 14.09 4.58 -19.78
CA LYS A 138 12.64 4.33 -19.86
C LYS A 138 12.39 2.98 -20.53
N THR A 139 11.83 2.03 -19.80
CA THR A 139 11.61 0.65 -20.27
C THR A 139 10.38 0.53 -21.16
N TYR A 140 9.41 1.44 -20.96
CA TYR A 140 8.17 1.44 -21.72
C TYR A 140 8.39 1.45 -23.24
N THR A 141 7.55 0.68 -23.93
CA THR A 141 7.46 0.56 -25.37
C THR A 141 6.15 1.16 -25.89
N GLY A 142 6.18 1.77 -27.07
CA GLY A 142 4.98 2.27 -27.74
C GLY A 142 4.65 3.73 -27.43
N ASN A 143 3.42 4.14 -27.77
CA ASN A 143 2.97 5.54 -27.69
C ASN A 143 2.34 5.80 -26.31
N ILE A 144 3.18 6.21 -25.37
CA ILE A 144 2.75 6.54 -24.00
C ILE A 144 2.41 8.03 -23.88
N LYS A 145 1.24 8.34 -23.30
CA LYS A 145 0.83 9.68 -22.87
C LYS A 145 0.77 9.73 -21.35
N LEU A 146 1.29 10.81 -20.76
CA LEU A 146 1.17 11.08 -19.33
C LEU A 146 0.37 12.37 -19.13
N ILE A 147 -0.72 12.27 -18.37
CA ILE A 147 -1.52 13.40 -17.92
C ILE A 147 -1.20 13.58 -16.44
N LYS A 148 -0.50 14.67 -16.12
CA LYS A 148 -0.13 14.98 -14.74
C LYS A 148 -1.27 15.64 -14.00
N ASP A 149 -1.33 15.42 -12.70
CA ASP A 149 -2.19 16.19 -11.79
C ASP A 149 -3.68 16.18 -12.17
N PHE A 150 -4.16 15.07 -12.73
CA PHE A 150 -5.56 14.89 -13.12
C PHE A 150 -6.46 14.99 -11.89
N TYR A 151 -7.37 15.96 -11.89
CA TYR A 151 -8.21 16.27 -10.74
C TYR A 151 -9.36 15.26 -10.60
N SER A 152 -9.56 14.75 -9.39
CA SER A 152 -10.71 13.95 -8.98
C SER A 152 -11.63 14.82 -8.12
N PRO A 153 -12.78 15.29 -8.65
CA PRO A 153 -13.79 15.98 -7.86
C PRO A 153 -14.35 15.12 -6.72
N GLU A 154 -14.51 13.80 -6.93
CA GLU A 154 -15.11 12.86 -5.98
C GLU A 154 -14.24 12.61 -4.75
N LEU A 155 -12.92 12.80 -4.88
CA LEU A 155 -11.95 12.64 -3.80
C LEU A 155 -11.30 13.95 -3.36
N GLY A 156 -11.50 15.04 -4.10
CA GLY A 156 -10.87 16.33 -3.84
C GLY A 156 -9.35 16.31 -3.98
N ASN A 157 -8.79 15.36 -4.74
CA ASN A 157 -7.35 15.17 -4.91
C ASN A 157 -6.94 15.14 -6.39
N LYS A 158 -5.64 14.96 -6.63
CA LYS A 158 -5.06 14.87 -7.96
C LYS A 158 -4.20 13.61 -8.05
N ARG A 159 -4.09 13.04 -9.26
CA ARG A 159 -3.22 11.90 -9.55
C ARG A 159 -2.77 11.93 -11.01
N ASP A 160 -1.68 11.25 -11.29
CA ASP A 160 -1.22 11.07 -12.67
C ASP A 160 -1.99 9.95 -13.36
N ILE A 161 -2.25 10.12 -14.65
CA ILE A 161 -2.85 9.11 -15.53
C ILE A 161 -1.86 8.83 -16.66
N ILE A 162 -1.46 7.56 -16.79
CA ILE A 162 -0.54 7.11 -17.84
C ILE A 162 -1.30 6.23 -18.83
N ILE A 163 -1.10 6.46 -20.12
CA ILE A 163 -1.94 5.87 -21.18
C ILE A 163 -1.03 5.27 -22.23
N TYR A 164 -1.19 3.97 -22.49
CA TYR A 164 -0.61 3.29 -23.64
C TYR A 164 -1.60 3.29 -24.80
N LEU A 165 -1.11 3.67 -25.98
CA LEU A 165 -1.84 3.62 -27.24
C LEU A 165 -1.24 2.55 -28.15
N PRO A 166 -2.08 1.74 -28.82
CA PRO A 166 -1.61 0.61 -29.62
C PRO A 166 -0.78 1.06 -30.84
N PRO A 167 0.01 0.16 -31.46
CA PRO A 167 0.97 0.51 -32.51
C PRO A 167 0.36 1.21 -33.72
N ASP A 168 -0.88 0.85 -34.07
CA ASP A 168 -1.63 1.37 -35.21
C ASP A 168 -2.45 2.62 -34.88
N TYR A 169 -2.41 3.12 -33.63
CA TYR A 169 -3.26 4.21 -33.20
C TYR A 169 -3.15 5.44 -34.11
N GLU A 170 -1.95 5.92 -34.42
CA GLU A 170 -1.75 7.15 -35.22
C GLU A 170 -1.96 6.96 -36.74
N THR A 171 -1.96 5.72 -37.23
CA THR A 171 -2.07 5.40 -38.66
C THR A 171 -3.45 4.88 -39.05
N SER A 172 -4.25 4.49 -38.07
CA SER A 172 -5.60 3.94 -38.24
C SER A 172 -6.68 4.89 -37.71
N ASN A 173 -7.87 4.78 -38.31
CA ASN A 173 -9.09 5.47 -37.84
C ASN A 173 -9.96 4.58 -36.93
N GLU A 174 -9.47 3.39 -36.57
CA GLU A 174 -10.20 2.45 -35.70
C GLU A 174 -10.43 3.01 -34.29
N ARG A 175 -11.42 2.43 -33.62
CA ARG A 175 -11.71 2.65 -32.20
C ARG A 175 -11.34 1.40 -31.40
N TYR A 176 -10.84 1.62 -30.19
CA TYR A 176 -10.16 0.59 -29.40
C TYR A 176 -10.88 0.31 -28.08
N PRO A 177 -10.94 -0.96 -27.63
CA PRO A 177 -11.32 -1.29 -26.26
C PRO A 177 -10.34 -0.67 -25.26
N VAL A 178 -10.80 -0.45 -24.03
CA VAL A 178 -10.01 0.18 -22.98
C VAL A 178 -9.90 -0.74 -21.76
N LEU A 179 -8.65 -0.97 -21.33
CA LEU A 179 -8.32 -1.61 -20.07
C LEU A 179 -7.86 -0.54 -19.07
N TYR A 180 -8.64 -0.32 -18.01
CA TYR A 180 -8.24 0.51 -16.88
C TYR A 180 -7.46 -0.33 -15.87
N MET A 181 -6.34 0.18 -15.39
CA MET A 181 -5.48 -0.53 -14.46
C MET A 181 -5.11 0.35 -13.26
N HIS A 182 -5.19 -0.22 -12.07
CA HIS A 182 -4.78 0.43 -10.82
C HIS A 182 -3.26 0.42 -10.64
N ASP A 183 -2.75 1.28 -9.75
CA ASP A 183 -1.32 1.46 -9.49
C ASP A 183 -0.52 1.80 -10.76
N GLY A 184 -0.99 2.81 -11.50
CA GLY A 184 -0.43 3.25 -12.80
C GLY A 184 1.08 3.41 -12.85
N GLN A 185 1.71 3.80 -11.74
CA GLN A 185 3.16 3.92 -11.63
C GLN A 185 3.91 2.59 -11.79
N ASN A 186 3.25 1.45 -11.58
CA ASN A 186 3.85 0.12 -11.66
C ASN A 186 3.72 -0.55 -13.04
N ILE A 187 2.99 0.06 -13.97
CA ILE A 187 2.43 -0.69 -15.10
C ILE A 187 3.37 -0.77 -16.30
N PHE A 188 4.00 0.35 -16.66
CA PHE A 188 4.76 0.48 -17.91
C PHE A 188 6.23 0.84 -17.74
N ASP A 189 6.63 1.39 -16.59
CA ASP A 189 8.00 1.87 -16.42
C ASP A 189 8.57 1.39 -15.09
N ALA A 190 9.62 0.58 -15.17
CA ALA A 190 10.35 0.05 -14.03
C ALA A 190 10.85 1.18 -13.12
N SER A 191 11.15 2.36 -13.68
CA SER A 191 11.61 3.52 -12.91
C SER A 191 10.55 4.16 -12.02
N THR A 192 9.26 3.99 -12.35
CA THR A 192 8.15 4.47 -11.53
C THR A 192 7.53 3.35 -10.70
N SER A 193 7.96 2.10 -10.93
CA SER A 193 7.38 0.91 -10.36
C SER A 193 7.88 0.63 -8.95
N PHE A 194 6.98 0.16 -8.09
CA PHE A 194 7.29 -0.33 -6.77
C PHE A 194 8.37 -1.41 -6.84
N SER A 195 9.46 -1.23 -6.10
CA SER A 195 10.62 -2.13 -6.09
C SER A 195 11.41 -2.20 -7.40
N GLY A 196 11.19 -1.28 -8.34
CA GLY A 196 11.91 -1.23 -9.62
C GLY A 196 11.52 -2.35 -10.60
N VAL A 197 10.39 -3.03 -10.36
CA VAL A 197 9.88 -4.11 -11.20
C VAL A 197 8.50 -3.72 -11.71
N GLU A 198 8.42 -3.40 -12.99
CA GLU A 198 7.16 -3.13 -13.67
C GLU A 198 6.37 -4.41 -13.95
N TRP A 199 5.09 -4.24 -14.25
CA TRP A 199 4.23 -5.34 -14.66
C TRP A 199 4.40 -5.70 -16.14
N GLY A 200 4.94 -4.78 -16.94
CA GLY A 200 5.25 -4.97 -18.35
C GLY A 200 4.00 -5.11 -19.22
N ALA A 201 2.97 -4.31 -18.90
CA ALA A 201 1.67 -4.43 -19.57
C ALA A 201 1.72 -3.92 -21.01
N ASP A 202 2.51 -2.88 -21.27
CA ASP A 202 2.72 -2.32 -22.61
C ASP A 202 3.58 -3.25 -23.47
N GLU A 203 4.68 -3.83 -22.98
CA GLU A 203 5.46 -4.80 -23.76
C GLU A 203 4.62 -6.05 -24.09
N THR A 204 3.83 -6.52 -23.11
CA THR A 204 2.94 -7.65 -23.30
C THR A 204 1.85 -7.33 -24.34
N ALA A 205 1.20 -6.16 -24.23
CA ALA A 205 0.19 -5.74 -25.19
C ALA A 205 0.80 -5.58 -26.59
N GLU A 206 1.93 -4.89 -26.71
CA GLU A 206 2.64 -4.65 -27.96
C GLU A 206 3.00 -5.96 -28.67
N ASP A 207 3.57 -6.93 -27.94
CA ASP A 207 3.95 -8.24 -28.48
C ASP A 207 2.73 -9.06 -28.92
N LEU A 208 1.70 -9.13 -28.09
CA LEU A 208 0.47 -9.87 -28.41
C LEU A 208 -0.28 -9.25 -29.60
N ILE A 209 -0.31 -7.92 -29.71
CA ILE A 209 -0.92 -7.20 -30.83
C ILE A 209 -0.13 -7.47 -32.12
N LYS A 210 1.19 -7.35 -32.10
CA LYS A 210 2.05 -7.63 -33.28
C LYS A 210 1.94 -9.07 -33.76
N LYS A 211 1.72 -10.01 -32.83
CA LYS A 211 1.48 -11.44 -33.15
C LYS A 211 0.05 -11.73 -33.59
N GLY A 212 -0.87 -10.76 -33.53
CA GLY A 212 -2.29 -10.95 -33.85
C GLY A 212 -3.03 -11.85 -32.87
N LEU A 213 -2.50 -12.04 -31.65
CA LEU A 213 -3.12 -12.87 -30.60
C LEU A 213 -4.22 -12.14 -29.84
N ILE A 214 -4.13 -10.81 -29.78
CA ILE A 214 -5.19 -9.94 -29.30
C ILE A 214 -5.46 -8.83 -30.31
N ARG A 215 -6.68 -8.30 -30.29
CA ARG A 215 -6.95 -7.03 -30.97
C ARG A 215 -6.21 -5.88 -30.29
N PRO A 216 -5.85 -4.81 -31.02
CA PRO A 216 -5.31 -3.58 -30.42
C PRO A 216 -6.22 -3.02 -29.30
N ILE A 217 -5.61 -2.58 -28.20
CA ILE A 217 -6.29 -2.01 -27.03
C ILE A 217 -5.58 -0.75 -26.53
N ILE A 218 -6.32 0.13 -25.84
CA ILE A 218 -5.76 1.21 -25.02
C ILE A 218 -5.66 0.72 -23.58
N ILE A 219 -4.54 1.01 -22.90
CA ILE A 219 -4.39 0.75 -21.46
C ILE A 219 -4.29 2.09 -20.73
N VAL A 220 -5.14 2.29 -19.73
CA VAL A 220 -5.17 3.50 -18.88
C VAL A 220 -4.74 3.11 -17.46
N GLY A 221 -3.50 3.46 -17.11
CA GLY A 221 -2.95 3.31 -15.77
C GLY A 221 -3.31 4.49 -14.86
N ILE A 222 -3.87 4.20 -13.69
CA ILE A 222 -4.34 5.18 -12.71
C ILE A 222 -3.37 5.17 -11.53
N TYR A 223 -2.55 6.22 -11.39
CA TYR A 223 -1.61 6.29 -10.26
C TYR A 223 -2.38 6.27 -8.94
N ASN A 224 -1.81 5.60 -7.94
CA ASN A 224 -2.32 5.70 -6.58
C ASN A 224 -1.89 7.04 -5.94
N THR A 225 -2.43 7.31 -4.76
CA THR A 225 -2.22 8.54 -4.00
C THR A 225 -1.32 8.31 -2.76
N GLY A 226 -0.37 7.37 -2.86
CA GLY A 226 0.57 7.05 -1.79
C GLY A 226 -0.14 6.55 -0.53
N ALA A 227 -0.05 7.31 0.56
CA ALA A 227 -0.67 6.97 1.84
C ALA A 227 -2.21 6.78 1.76
N GLU A 228 -2.87 7.47 0.83
CA GLU A 228 -4.32 7.36 0.65
C GLU A 228 -4.73 6.10 -0.15
N ARG A 229 -3.79 5.37 -0.75
CA ARG A 229 -4.07 4.15 -1.53
C ARG A 229 -4.94 3.15 -0.77
N MET A 230 -4.62 2.89 0.51
CA MET A 230 -5.39 1.94 1.32
C MET A 230 -6.81 2.43 1.59
N ASN A 231 -6.99 3.74 1.75
CA ASN A 231 -8.31 4.35 1.93
C ASN A 231 -9.15 4.27 0.65
N GLU A 232 -8.53 4.56 -0.49
CA GLU A 232 -9.18 4.62 -1.80
C GLU A 232 -9.43 3.25 -2.43
N TYR A 233 -8.68 2.20 -2.05
CA TYR A 233 -8.83 0.88 -2.67
C TYR A 233 -9.74 -0.06 -1.88
N SER A 234 -10.56 0.44 -0.95
CA SER A 234 -11.62 -0.33 -0.31
C SER A 234 -12.83 0.54 0.04
N PRO A 235 -14.07 0.14 -0.29
CA PRO A 235 -15.28 0.83 0.14
C PRO A 235 -15.59 0.57 1.62
N TRP A 236 -14.95 -0.42 2.25
CA TRP A 236 -15.09 -0.74 3.66
C TRP A 236 -13.88 -0.26 4.47
N VAL A 237 -14.12 0.10 5.73
CA VAL A 237 -13.07 0.43 6.70
C VAL A 237 -12.59 -0.86 7.36
N ASP A 238 -11.28 -1.06 7.36
CA ASP A 238 -10.56 -2.05 8.15
C ASP A 238 -9.97 -1.38 9.40
N SER A 239 -10.01 -2.07 10.54
CA SER A 239 -9.58 -1.52 11.83
C SER A 239 -8.09 -1.21 11.91
N ASN A 240 -7.26 -1.88 11.10
CA ASN A 240 -5.80 -1.76 11.16
C ASN A 240 -5.23 -0.94 10.00
N TYR A 241 -5.94 -0.90 8.86
CA TYR A 241 -5.40 -0.39 7.61
C TYR A 241 -6.17 0.78 7.00
N GLY A 242 -7.25 1.24 7.64
CA GLY A 242 -8.11 2.30 7.09
C GLY A 242 -9.04 1.78 6.01
N GLY A 243 -9.37 2.58 5.00
CA GLY A 243 -10.38 2.23 3.99
C GLY A 243 -11.55 3.22 3.96
N GLY A 244 -12.61 2.84 3.25
CA GLY A 244 -13.89 3.54 3.25
C GLY A 244 -14.08 4.55 2.12
N LYS A 245 -13.06 4.83 1.29
CA LYS A 245 -13.16 5.75 0.14
C LYS A 245 -13.26 5.04 -1.21
N GLY A 246 -13.36 3.71 -1.23
CA GLY A 246 -13.42 2.91 -2.46
C GLY A 246 -14.56 3.27 -3.41
N ASP A 247 -15.75 3.58 -2.88
CA ASP A 247 -16.86 4.01 -3.74
C ASP A 247 -16.63 5.40 -4.34
N SER A 248 -16.06 6.35 -3.59
CA SER A 248 -15.65 7.65 -4.14
C SER A 248 -14.58 7.50 -5.23
N TYR A 249 -13.62 6.59 -5.03
CA TYR A 249 -12.62 6.25 -6.04
C TYR A 249 -13.24 5.61 -7.29
N ALA A 250 -14.19 4.69 -7.11
CA ALA A 250 -14.93 4.08 -8.22
C ALA A 250 -15.74 5.12 -9.00
N LYS A 251 -16.43 6.04 -8.31
CA LYS A 251 -17.15 7.15 -8.93
C LYS A 251 -16.24 8.08 -9.71
N PHE A 252 -15.05 8.37 -9.21
CA PHE A 252 -14.03 9.10 -9.97
C PHE A 252 -13.73 8.42 -11.31
N ILE A 253 -13.51 7.11 -11.29
CA ILE A 253 -13.22 6.37 -12.53
C ILE A 253 -14.40 6.46 -13.48
N VAL A 254 -15.62 6.22 -13.00
CA VAL A 254 -16.82 6.09 -13.82
C VAL A 254 -17.34 7.44 -14.34
N ASN A 255 -17.34 8.46 -13.50
CA ASN A 255 -18.01 9.74 -13.79
C ASN A 255 -17.05 10.83 -14.28
N THR A 256 -15.75 10.71 -13.99
CA THR A 256 -14.76 11.73 -14.35
C THR A 256 -13.73 11.19 -15.32
N LEU A 257 -13.01 10.12 -14.96
CA LEU A 257 -11.90 9.64 -15.78
C LEU A 257 -12.37 8.98 -17.08
N LYS A 258 -13.31 8.02 -17.02
CA LYS A 258 -13.78 7.32 -18.21
C LYS A 258 -14.38 8.28 -19.25
N PRO A 259 -15.28 9.23 -18.89
CA PRO A 259 -15.77 10.22 -19.84
C PRO A 259 -14.67 11.06 -20.49
N TYR A 260 -13.66 11.49 -19.71
CA TYR A 260 -12.52 12.20 -20.26
C TYR A 260 -11.75 11.35 -21.28
N ILE A 261 -11.51 10.07 -20.98
CA ILE A 261 -10.81 9.16 -21.91
C ILE A 261 -11.65 8.94 -23.19
N ASP A 262 -12.95 8.74 -23.06
CA ASP A 262 -13.85 8.52 -24.20
C ASP A 262 -13.99 9.76 -25.11
N GLU A 263 -13.88 10.96 -24.54
CA GLU A 263 -13.93 12.23 -25.30
C GLU A 263 -12.61 12.53 -26.02
N ASN A 264 -11.48 12.20 -25.40
CA ASN A 264 -10.15 12.60 -25.88
C ASN A 264 -9.41 11.51 -26.67
N PHE A 265 -9.88 10.27 -26.63
CA PHE A 265 -9.26 9.13 -27.32
C PHE A 265 -10.28 8.34 -28.15
N ARG A 266 -9.80 7.60 -29.17
CA ARG A 266 -10.65 6.76 -30.03
C ARG A 266 -11.04 5.47 -29.33
N THR A 267 -11.95 5.56 -28.36
CA THR A 267 -12.43 4.39 -27.60
C THR A 267 -13.67 3.77 -28.22
N LEU A 268 -13.85 2.47 -27.97
CA LEU A 268 -15.14 1.78 -27.96
C LEU A 268 -15.69 1.88 -26.53
N SER A 269 -16.58 2.85 -26.31
CA SER A 269 -16.97 3.28 -24.97
C SER A 269 -18.04 2.43 -24.30
N ASP A 270 -18.57 1.43 -25.00
CA ASP A 270 -19.58 0.52 -24.48
C ASP A 270 -18.99 -0.45 -23.45
N ARG A 271 -19.90 -0.99 -22.63
CA ARG A 271 -19.58 -1.89 -21.52
C ARG A 271 -18.74 -3.08 -21.97
N GLU A 272 -19.05 -3.69 -23.11
CA GLU A 272 -18.38 -4.90 -23.59
C GLU A 272 -16.95 -4.62 -24.06
N ASN A 273 -16.58 -3.37 -24.28
CA ASN A 273 -15.22 -2.97 -24.65
C ASN A 273 -14.45 -2.29 -23.50
N THR A 274 -14.99 -2.34 -22.28
CA THR A 274 -14.39 -1.70 -21.11
C THR A 274 -14.04 -2.74 -20.02
N ALA A 275 -12.78 -2.73 -19.58
CA ALA A 275 -12.23 -3.64 -18.57
C ALA A 275 -11.55 -2.88 -17.41
N ILE A 276 -11.49 -3.48 -16.22
CA ILE A 276 -10.80 -2.95 -15.03
C ILE A 276 -9.89 -4.04 -14.43
N MET A 277 -8.68 -3.68 -13.99
CA MET A 277 -7.71 -4.64 -13.46
C MET A 277 -6.79 -4.08 -12.38
N GLY A 278 -6.35 -4.94 -11.45
CA GLY A 278 -5.33 -4.59 -10.47
C GLY A 278 -4.83 -5.78 -9.66
N SER A 279 -3.82 -5.50 -8.82
CA SER A 279 -3.18 -6.49 -7.94
C SER A 279 -3.32 -6.14 -6.46
N SER A 280 -3.43 -7.14 -5.58
CA SER A 280 -3.57 -6.96 -4.13
C SER A 280 -4.80 -6.10 -3.78
N MET A 281 -4.62 -4.94 -3.14
CA MET A 281 -5.70 -3.97 -2.93
C MET A 281 -6.30 -3.46 -4.25
N GLY A 282 -5.49 -3.33 -5.30
CA GLY A 282 -5.95 -3.05 -6.67
C GLY A 282 -6.86 -4.15 -7.21
N GLY A 283 -6.61 -5.41 -6.86
CA GLY A 283 -7.48 -6.54 -7.19
C GLY A 283 -8.80 -6.51 -6.40
N LEU A 284 -8.75 -6.12 -5.12
CA LEU A 284 -9.96 -5.92 -4.32
C LEU A 284 -10.87 -4.84 -4.93
N ILE A 285 -10.32 -3.67 -5.23
CA ILE A 285 -11.12 -2.57 -5.78
C ILE A 285 -11.59 -2.86 -7.21
N SER A 286 -10.81 -3.61 -8.01
CA SER A 286 -11.26 -4.09 -9.33
C SER A 286 -12.49 -4.97 -9.24
N LEU A 287 -12.50 -5.92 -8.30
CA LEU A 287 -13.66 -6.77 -8.05
C LEU A 287 -14.85 -5.96 -7.58
N TYR A 288 -14.66 -5.05 -6.62
CA TYR A 288 -15.74 -4.17 -6.17
C TYR A 288 -16.35 -3.36 -7.33
N ILE A 289 -15.51 -2.66 -8.10
CA ILE A 289 -15.94 -1.84 -9.25
C ILE A 289 -16.67 -2.69 -10.29
N GLY A 290 -16.15 -3.87 -10.61
CA GLY A 290 -16.75 -4.74 -11.63
C GLY A 290 -18.15 -5.26 -11.27
N PHE A 291 -18.46 -5.39 -9.98
CA PHE A 291 -19.80 -5.76 -9.51
C PHE A 291 -20.72 -4.54 -9.28
N GLU A 292 -20.23 -3.49 -8.61
CA GLU A 292 -21.01 -2.26 -8.35
C GLU A 292 -21.34 -1.50 -9.63
N TYR A 293 -20.36 -1.34 -10.52
CA TYR A 293 -20.47 -0.62 -11.78
C TYR A 293 -20.46 -1.60 -12.96
N ASN A 294 -21.15 -2.73 -12.81
CA ASN A 294 -21.23 -3.76 -13.85
C ASN A 294 -21.83 -3.22 -15.15
N ASP A 295 -22.58 -2.12 -15.11
CA ASP A 295 -23.13 -1.44 -16.29
C ASP A 295 -22.07 -0.76 -17.15
N VAL A 296 -20.90 -0.51 -16.56
CA VAL A 296 -19.77 0.18 -17.18
C VAL A 296 -18.67 -0.79 -17.55
N PHE A 297 -18.41 -1.80 -16.72
CA PHE A 297 -17.31 -2.76 -16.92
C PHE A 297 -17.85 -4.17 -17.14
N SER A 298 -17.53 -4.79 -18.28
CA SER A 298 -17.86 -6.20 -18.52
C SER A 298 -16.73 -7.17 -18.18
N LYS A 299 -15.52 -6.68 -17.89
CA LYS A 299 -14.33 -7.53 -17.68
C LYS A 299 -13.53 -7.06 -16.47
N VAL A 300 -13.14 -8.00 -15.62
CA VAL A 300 -12.36 -7.74 -14.41
C VAL A 300 -11.14 -8.66 -14.38
N GLY A 301 -9.95 -8.09 -14.18
CA GLY A 301 -8.74 -8.83 -13.82
C GLY A 301 -8.35 -8.59 -12.36
N ALA A 302 -8.32 -9.63 -11.54
CA ALA A 302 -7.97 -9.52 -10.13
C ALA A 302 -6.79 -10.44 -9.79
N MET A 303 -5.61 -9.84 -9.66
CA MET A 303 -4.37 -10.58 -9.37
C MET A 303 -4.12 -10.58 -7.86
N SER A 304 -4.07 -11.76 -7.24
CA SER A 304 -3.90 -11.95 -5.80
C SER A 304 -4.72 -10.96 -4.96
N PRO A 305 -6.03 -10.85 -5.18
CA PRO A 305 -6.85 -9.80 -4.58
C PRO A 305 -6.85 -9.92 -3.05
N SER A 306 -6.79 -8.78 -2.34
CA SER A 306 -6.79 -8.71 -0.88
C SER A 306 -8.15 -9.03 -0.25
N VAL A 307 -8.79 -10.15 -0.63
CA VAL A 307 -10.13 -10.57 -0.18
C VAL A 307 -10.26 -10.79 1.33
N TRP A 308 -9.14 -10.78 2.07
CA TRP A 308 -9.09 -10.83 3.52
C TRP A 308 -9.45 -9.48 4.18
N PHE A 309 -9.27 -8.37 3.48
CA PHE A 309 -9.40 -7.01 4.00
C PHE A 309 -10.79 -6.73 4.57
N ALA A 310 -10.84 -5.89 5.62
CA ALA A 310 -12.06 -5.49 6.32
C ALA A 310 -12.91 -6.69 6.74
N ASN A 311 -12.28 -7.75 7.26
CA ASN A 311 -12.93 -9.01 7.62
C ASN A 311 -13.74 -9.62 6.46
N ARG A 312 -13.14 -9.67 5.27
CA ARG A 312 -13.68 -10.31 4.06
C ARG A 312 -14.98 -9.72 3.52
N ARG A 313 -15.26 -8.44 3.79
CA ARG A 313 -16.48 -7.75 3.32
C ARG A 313 -16.71 -7.81 1.82
N LEU A 314 -15.64 -7.85 1.01
CA LEU A 314 -15.75 -8.04 -0.44
C LEU A 314 -16.47 -9.35 -0.79
N ILE A 315 -16.19 -10.44 -0.07
CA ILE A 315 -16.82 -11.74 -0.34
C ILE A 315 -18.32 -11.68 -0.05
N ASP A 316 -18.70 -11.05 1.06
CA ASP A 316 -20.12 -10.90 1.43
C ASP A 316 -20.86 -10.02 0.40
N TYR A 317 -20.22 -8.95 -0.06
CA TYR A 317 -20.76 -8.08 -1.09
C TYR A 317 -20.99 -8.83 -2.42
N ILE A 318 -19.97 -9.53 -2.92
CA ILE A 318 -20.05 -10.29 -4.18
C ILE A 318 -21.14 -11.36 -4.13
N LYS A 319 -21.33 -12.04 -3.00
CA LYS A 319 -22.40 -13.05 -2.85
C LYS A 319 -23.80 -12.47 -2.99
N SER A 320 -23.97 -11.18 -2.69
CA SER A 320 -25.25 -10.46 -2.83
C SER A 320 -25.38 -9.67 -4.13
N ALA A 321 -24.29 -9.51 -4.88
CA ALA A 321 -24.28 -8.71 -6.10
C ALA A 321 -24.76 -9.54 -7.30
N GLU A 322 -25.49 -8.89 -8.20
CA GLU A 322 -25.85 -9.48 -9.49
C GLU A 322 -24.83 -9.08 -10.56
N ALA A 323 -24.47 -10.01 -11.43
CA ALA A 323 -23.64 -9.74 -12.59
C ALA A 323 -24.49 -9.84 -13.86
N LYS A 324 -24.41 -8.84 -14.75
CA LYS A 324 -25.08 -8.88 -16.04
C LYS A 324 -24.42 -9.91 -16.95
N ALA A 325 -25.16 -10.33 -17.99
CA ALA A 325 -24.65 -11.22 -19.02
C ALA A 325 -23.31 -10.73 -19.60
N PHE A 326 -22.46 -11.67 -20.01
CA PHE A 326 -21.13 -11.41 -20.56
C PHE A 326 -20.15 -10.70 -19.60
N THR A 327 -20.42 -10.70 -18.29
CA THR A 327 -19.40 -10.36 -17.28
C THR A 327 -18.35 -11.46 -17.23
N MET A 328 -17.08 -11.10 -17.42
CA MET A 328 -15.95 -12.01 -17.30
C MET A 328 -15.04 -11.56 -16.17
N ILE A 329 -14.66 -12.50 -15.30
CA ILE A 329 -13.78 -12.24 -14.18
C ILE A 329 -12.63 -13.23 -14.28
N TYR A 330 -11.42 -12.70 -14.40
CA TYR A 330 -10.18 -13.46 -14.25
C TYR A 330 -9.64 -13.22 -12.83
N VAL A 331 -9.43 -14.30 -12.08
CA VAL A 331 -8.81 -14.25 -10.76
C VAL A 331 -7.62 -15.20 -10.76
N ASP A 332 -6.49 -14.68 -10.30
CA ASP A 332 -5.28 -15.45 -10.04
C ASP A 332 -4.85 -15.27 -8.58
N MET A 333 -4.23 -16.29 -7.99
CA MET A 333 -3.68 -16.27 -6.64
C MET A 333 -2.40 -17.10 -6.60
N GLY A 334 -1.30 -16.45 -6.21
CA GLY A 334 0.02 -17.06 -6.04
C GLY A 334 0.33 -17.54 -4.63
#